data_AF-A0A972IWT9-F1
#
_entry.id   AF-A0A972IWT9-F1
#
_cell.length_a   1.000
_cell.length_b   1.000
_cell.length_c   1.000
_cell.angle_alpha   90.00
_cell.angle_beta   90.00
_cell.angle_gamma   90.00
#
_symmetry.space_group_name_H-M   'P 1'
#
loop_
_entity.id
_entity.type
_entity.pdbx_description
1 polymer ?
#
loop_
_entity_poly.entity_id
_entity_poly.type
_entity_poly.pdbx_seq_one_letter_code
_entity_poly.pdbx_strand_id
1 'polypeptide(L)'
;MKRQLILVQLILLTLFILLCNNEAAHANVAKAPQLQGIDQNTTTIYLNGVSGNDANDGTTTATAVKTFAKAKELATTYQGITTIFVTGTVPISGDISLAGTNAILKREAAFNGFLLNVALNQTATLSEITIDGNSQQATGANLSLINARGTLNIKNGTILQNNHLASTTARREGGAVYCSRCTINMTAGIIQNNTATMGGGIMLRDGAVFNMSGGTIQDNHVINGPDMAAWNDTASGGGVCLYEGATFNLSGSALIQNNTSEEVGGGISVGTMEVSFGSNLLVMTGGTINGNTSGATGGGIFIQAAYGARESKATITGGYITNNGMLGTGITNFLFGGGGIYVNGYDFESFKNGELFLKNAVITDNEAEIAGGGYAGCPISETKVYLTEGGAFYQNRANEAKDIYLLSATIGFGAHGGNPEYFISNTMLGGVPYHWKYSDGTEVPLNKLFGILTGEGVSLGLYTDETGNANTANLAKVFITGNTSATRGGGIGSNGNVTIGTEDETTEIAVSKNWDDEDNKLGLRPESIEIELWRKISGSSDDPVYIGFETIKPDVDGNWSLTFLNLPANNGSLDLYEYSIRERVVSGYSPVISGDAATGFEIVNRKPVLPDTGFPVLYP
;
A
#
# COMPACT_ATOMS: atom_id res chain seq x y z
N MET A 1 -61.32 50.09 35.49
CA MET A 1 -62.19 49.22 34.67
C MET A 1 -62.46 49.77 33.25
N LYS A 2 -62.77 51.05 33.01
CA LYS A 2 -63.04 51.56 31.64
C LYS A 2 -61.84 51.63 30.67
N ARG A 3 -60.57 51.64 31.15
CA ARG A 3 -59.37 51.61 30.29
C ARG A 3 -58.90 50.22 29.88
N GLN A 4 -59.27 49.16 30.60
CA GLN A 4 -58.95 47.78 30.23
C GLN A 4 -59.94 47.21 29.20
N LEU A 5 -61.18 47.69 29.17
CA LEU A 5 -62.19 47.25 28.20
C LEU A 5 -61.89 47.73 26.77
N ILE A 6 -61.30 48.93 26.63
CA ILE A 6 -60.94 49.52 25.32
C ILE A 6 -59.72 48.81 24.70
N LEU A 7 -58.77 48.36 25.53
CA LEU A 7 -57.60 47.61 25.06
C LEU A 7 -57.99 46.19 24.58
N VAL A 8 -58.94 45.55 25.26
CA VAL A 8 -59.48 44.24 24.85
C VAL A 8 -60.33 44.36 23.58
N GLN A 9 -61.12 45.43 23.43
CA GLN A 9 -61.86 45.70 22.18
C GLN A 9 -60.94 46.03 20.99
N LEU A 10 -59.83 46.75 21.20
CA LEU A 10 -58.86 47.00 20.14
C LEU A 10 -58.16 45.71 19.70
N ILE A 11 -57.77 44.85 20.65
CA ILE A 11 -57.12 43.56 20.34
C ILE A 11 -58.07 42.61 19.59
N LEU A 12 -59.36 42.56 19.97
CA LEU A 12 -60.37 41.76 19.27
C LEU A 12 -60.67 42.29 17.87
N LEU A 13 -60.65 43.60 17.64
CA LEU A 13 -60.87 44.19 16.31
C LEU A 13 -59.67 43.92 15.37
N THR A 14 -58.43 43.97 15.89
CA THR A 14 -57.24 43.61 15.10
C THR A 14 -57.17 42.11 14.79
N LEU A 15 -57.64 41.25 15.71
CA LEU A 15 -57.74 39.81 15.48
C LEU A 15 -58.83 39.47 14.44
N PHE A 16 -59.95 40.21 14.44
CA PHE A 16 -61.03 40.02 13.46
C PHE A 16 -60.62 40.49 12.05
N ILE A 17 -59.82 41.55 11.94
CA ILE A 17 -59.26 42.01 10.65
C ILE A 17 -58.18 41.03 10.13
N LEU A 18 -57.41 40.40 11.02
CA LEU A 18 -56.49 39.32 10.64
C LEU A 18 -57.22 38.03 10.20
N LEU A 19 -58.35 37.71 10.84
CA LEU A 19 -59.17 36.53 10.51
C LEU A 19 -59.98 36.74 9.21
N CYS A 20 -60.54 37.92 8.98
CA CYS A 20 -61.24 38.23 7.72
C CYS A 20 -60.29 38.36 6.51
N ASN A 21 -59.02 38.73 6.71
CA ASN A 21 -58.01 38.69 5.65
C ASN A 21 -57.51 37.27 5.33
N ASN A 22 -57.84 36.26 6.16
CA ASN A 22 -57.43 34.88 5.94
C ASN A 22 -58.49 34.05 5.18
N GLU A 23 -59.75 34.50 5.13
CA GLU A 23 -60.81 33.83 4.34
C GLU A 23 -60.88 34.29 2.88
N ALA A 24 -60.19 35.36 2.49
CA ALA A 24 -60.10 35.82 1.10
C ALA A 24 -58.82 35.37 0.36
N ALA A 25 -57.96 34.56 0.98
CA ALA A 25 -56.76 33.99 0.36
C ALA A 25 -56.92 32.50 -0.01
N HIS A 26 -58.15 31.97 -0.02
CA HIS A 26 -58.49 30.63 -0.54
C HIS A 26 -58.95 30.65 -2.00
N ALA A 27 -58.35 31.51 -2.83
CA ALA A 27 -58.52 31.46 -4.27
C ALA A 27 -57.16 31.60 -4.96
N ASN A 28 -56.77 30.54 -5.68
CA ASN A 28 -55.56 30.39 -6.48
C ASN A 28 -54.23 30.27 -5.72
N VAL A 29 -54.13 29.26 -4.84
CA VAL A 29 -52.93 28.40 -4.98
C VAL A 29 -53.13 27.70 -6.31
N ALA A 30 -52.41 28.12 -7.35
CA ALA A 30 -52.32 27.34 -8.57
C ALA A 30 -51.94 25.93 -8.13
N LYS A 31 -52.88 24.98 -8.21
CA LYS A 31 -52.56 23.55 -8.12
C LYS A 31 -51.38 23.39 -9.08
N ALA A 32 -50.22 22.96 -8.56
CA ALA A 32 -49.15 22.46 -9.41
C ALA A 32 -49.83 21.57 -10.47
N PRO A 33 -49.54 21.77 -11.77
CA PRO A 33 -50.23 21.04 -12.82
C PRO A 33 -50.20 19.57 -12.43
N GLN A 34 -51.38 18.96 -12.28
CA GLN A 34 -51.45 17.54 -11.96
C GLN A 34 -50.78 16.82 -13.12
N LEU A 35 -49.57 16.35 -12.88
CA LEU A 35 -48.83 15.46 -13.75
C LEU A 35 -49.71 14.22 -13.91
N GLN A 36 -50.37 14.08 -15.06
CA GLN A 36 -51.57 13.25 -15.21
C GLN A 36 -51.30 11.74 -15.07
N GLY A 37 -50.04 11.29 -15.11
CA GLY A 37 -49.67 9.88 -15.03
C GLY A 37 -49.07 9.41 -13.70
N ILE A 38 -48.76 10.30 -12.75
CA ILE A 38 -48.11 9.93 -11.48
C ILE A 38 -49.12 9.90 -10.32
N ASP A 39 -49.08 8.83 -9.52
CA ASP A 39 -49.96 8.63 -8.38
C ASP A 39 -49.25 7.97 -7.18
N GLN A 40 -49.99 7.68 -6.11
CA GLN A 40 -49.44 7.04 -4.91
C GLN A 40 -49.02 5.57 -5.10
N ASN A 41 -49.44 4.92 -6.19
CA ASN A 41 -49.06 3.54 -6.52
C ASN A 41 -47.83 3.48 -7.43
N THR A 42 -47.35 4.63 -7.90
CA THR A 42 -46.18 4.71 -8.79
C THR A 42 -44.93 4.31 -8.01
N THR A 43 -44.27 3.23 -8.47
CA THR A 43 -43.05 2.71 -7.82
C THR A 43 -41.76 3.06 -8.55
N THR A 44 -41.85 3.47 -9.82
CA THR A 44 -40.70 3.75 -10.67
C THR A 44 -40.90 5.03 -11.47
N ILE A 45 -39.84 5.81 -11.63
CA ILE A 45 -39.79 6.93 -12.57
C ILE A 45 -38.51 6.90 -13.40
N TYR A 46 -38.49 7.63 -14.52
CA TYR A 46 -37.40 7.69 -15.47
C TYR A 46 -36.76 9.08 -15.50
N LEU A 47 -35.44 9.09 -15.52
CA LEU A 47 -34.59 10.27 -15.55
C LEU A 47 -33.70 10.22 -16.80
N ASN A 48 -33.70 11.29 -17.59
CA ASN A 48 -32.88 11.42 -18.78
C ASN A 48 -32.29 12.84 -18.84
N GLY A 49 -31.00 12.97 -18.51
CA GLY A 49 -30.33 14.27 -18.50
C GLY A 49 -30.16 14.93 -19.88
N VAL A 50 -30.35 14.16 -20.96
CA VAL A 50 -30.16 14.63 -22.32
C VAL A 50 -31.50 15.09 -22.90
N SER A 51 -32.43 14.15 -23.11
CA SER A 51 -33.71 14.40 -23.79
C SER A 51 -34.90 14.62 -22.85
N GLY A 52 -34.73 14.41 -21.54
CA GLY A 52 -35.81 14.60 -20.56
C GLY A 52 -36.27 16.05 -20.42
N ASN A 53 -37.44 16.21 -19.79
CA ASN A 53 -38.05 17.51 -19.51
C ASN A 53 -38.66 17.50 -18.10
N ASP A 54 -38.32 18.48 -17.26
CA ASP A 54 -38.81 18.57 -15.87
C ASP A 54 -40.29 18.94 -15.75
N ALA A 55 -40.94 19.29 -16.86
CA ALA A 55 -42.40 19.38 -16.93
C ALA A 55 -43.09 18.02 -17.06
N ASN A 56 -42.35 16.94 -17.32
CA ASN A 56 -42.91 15.60 -17.44
C ASN A 56 -43.15 14.93 -16.07
N ASP A 57 -43.92 13.85 -16.08
CA ASP A 57 -44.28 13.08 -14.89
C ASP A 57 -43.29 11.96 -14.52
N GLY A 58 -42.35 11.64 -15.42
CA GLY A 58 -41.36 10.60 -15.21
C GLY A 58 -41.89 9.17 -15.29
N THR A 59 -43.16 8.93 -15.57
CA THR A 59 -43.77 7.58 -15.44
C THR A 59 -43.38 6.61 -16.56
N THR A 60 -42.87 7.13 -17.68
CA THR A 60 -42.37 6.34 -18.82
C THR A 60 -41.04 6.89 -19.31
N THR A 61 -40.33 6.10 -20.13
CA THR A 61 -39.08 6.57 -20.78
C THR A 61 -39.31 7.78 -21.69
N ALA A 62 -40.47 7.87 -22.35
CA ALA A 62 -40.85 9.00 -23.19
C ALA A 62 -41.21 10.27 -22.37
N THR A 63 -41.70 10.08 -21.15
CA THR A 63 -42.01 11.15 -20.20
C THR A 63 -40.95 11.30 -19.13
N ALA A 64 -39.70 10.93 -19.39
CA ALA A 64 -38.62 11.06 -18.42
C ALA A 64 -38.41 12.52 -17.98
N VAL A 65 -38.15 12.73 -16.69
CA VAL A 65 -37.72 14.03 -16.16
C VAL A 65 -36.27 14.29 -16.54
N LYS A 66 -35.84 15.56 -16.53
CA LYS A 66 -34.50 15.95 -17.01
C LYS A 66 -33.46 15.95 -15.89
N THR A 67 -33.79 16.53 -14.75
CA THR A 67 -32.82 16.82 -13.69
C THR A 67 -32.96 15.88 -12.50
N PHE A 68 -31.83 15.64 -11.82
CA PHE A 68 -31.83 14.93 -10.54
C PHE A 68 -32.74 15.61 -9.52
N ALA A 69 -32.73 16.95 -9.46
CA ALA A 69 -33.57 17.73 -8.56
C ALA A 69 -35.06 17.44 -8.76
N LYS A 70 -35.52 17.39 -10.02
CA LYS A 70 -36.92 17.05 -10.30
C LYS A 70 -37.26 15.61 -9.95
N ALA A 71 -36.38 14.66 -10.28
CA ALA A 71 -36.57 13.26 -9.92
C ALA A 71 -36.69 13.07 -8.39
N LYS A 72 -35.84 13.75 -7.62
CA LYS A 72 -35.90 13.77 -6.15
C LYS A 72 -37.20 14.37 -5.63
N GLU A 73 -37.64 15.50 -6.18
CA GLU A 73 -38.90 16.15 -5.81
C GLU A 73 -40.09 15.19 -5.95
N LEU A 74 -40.16 14.46 -7.07
CA LEU A 74 -41.19 13.46 -7.30
C LEU A 74 -41.09 12.30 -6.30
N ALA A 75 -39.90 11.73 -6.10
CA ALA A 75 -39.70 10.63 -5.14
C ALA A 75 -39.97 11.05 -3.68
N THR A 76 -39.81 12.33 -3.35
CA THR A 76 -40.17 12.88 -2.04
C THR A 76 -41.68 13.01 -1.89
N THR A 77 -42.37 13.44 -2.96
CA THR A 77 -43.82 13.66 -2.96
C THR A 77 -44.58 12.34 -2.99
N TYR A 78 -44.09 11.38 -3.77
CA TYR A 78 -44.71 10.07 -3.98
C TYR A 78 -43.78 9.00 -3.39
N GLN A 79 -43.93 8.76 -2.09
CA GLN A 79 -43.07 7.87 -1.30
C GLN A 79 -43.15 6.39 -1.73
N GLY A 80 -44.12 6.02 -2.58
CA GLY A 80 -44.15 4.72 -3.25
C GLY A 80 -43.02 4.51 -4.25
N ILE A 81 -42.37 5.58 -4.73
CA ILE A 81 -41.25 5.50 -5.66
C ILE A 81 -40.03 4.94 -4.96
N THR A 82 -39.63 3.73 -5.37
CA THR A 82 -38.44 3.03 -4.88
C THR A 82 -37.31 3.03 -5.90
N THR A 83 -37.55 3.40 -7.15
CA THR A 83 -36.51 3.36 -8.19
C THR A 83 -36.63 4.52 -9.17
N ILE A 84 -35.51 5.18 -9.41
CA ILE A 84 -35.32 6.18 -10.46
C ILE A 84 -34.41 5.57 -11.52
N PHE A 85 -35.00 5.17 -12.64
CA PHE A 85 -34.27 4.59 -13.77
C PHE A 85 -33.60 5.68 -14.60
N VAL A 86 -32.28 5.57 -14.78
CA VAL A 86 -31.51 6.48 -15.63
C VAL A 86 -31.43 5.92 -17.04
N THR A 87 -31.98 6.68 -17.99
CA THR A 87 -32.05 6.35 -19.43
C THR A 87 -31.17 7.24 -20.30
N GLY A 88 -30.51 8.23 -19.70
CA GLY A 88 -29.60 9.15 -20.37
C GLY A 88 -28.77 9.90 -19.34
N THR A 89 -27.47 10.07 -19.63
CA THR A 89 -26.49 10.63 -18.69
C THR A 89 -26.95 11.95 -18.09
N VAL A 90 -26.89 12.05 -16.76
CA VAL A 90 -27.40 13.19 -15.98
C VAL A 90 -26.24 14.06 -15.53
N PRO A 91 -26.15 15.32 -15.99
CA PRO A 91 -25.23 16.29 -15.41
C PRO A 91 -25.60 16.58 -13.97
N ILE A 92 -24.62 16.57 -13.07
CA ILE A 92 -24.82 16.85 -11.64
C ILE A 92 -23.83 17.89 -11.11
N SER A 93 -24.30 18.71 -10.18
CA SER A 93 -23.50 19.65 -9.39
C SER A 93 -24.22 19.98 -8.08
N GLY A 94 -23.49 20.48 -7.09
CA GLY A 94 -24.02 20.72 -5.74
C GLY A 94 -24.28 19.43 -4.96
N ASP A 95 -25.25 19.48 -4.06
CA ASP A 95 -25.60 18.34 -3.22
C ASP A 95 -26.55 17.37 -3.95
N ILE A 96 -26.11 16.12 -4.07
CA ILE A 96 -26.82 15.04 -4.73
C ILE A 96 -27.13 13.98 -3.68
N SER A 97 -28.38 13.99 -3.20
CA SER A 97 -28.81 13.11 -2.13
C SER A 97 -30.26 12.69 -2.33
N LEU A 98 -30.59 11.44 -2.01
CA LEU A 98 -31.95 10.92 -1.98
C LEU A 98 -32.53 10.83 -0.55
N ALA A 99 -31.89 11.47 0.43
CA ALA A 99 -32.43 11.60 1.78
C ALA A 99 -33.88 12.13 1.75
N GLY A 100 -34.74 11.48 2.54
CA GLY A 100 -36.19 11.76 2.57
C GLY A 100 -37.01 11.04 1.51
N THR A 101 -36.41 10.13 0.75
CA THR A 101 -37.10 9.27 -0.24
C THR A 101 -36.81 7.79 0.03
N ASN A 102 -37.62 6.89 -0.53
CA ASN A 102 -37.36 5.44 -0.55
C ASN A 102 -36.62 4.98 -1.82
N ALA A 103 -36.18 5.93 -2.64
CA ALA A 103 -35.69 5.65 -3.98
C ALA A 103 -34.19 5.35 -4.02
N ILE A 104 -33.79 4.58 -5.03
CA ILE A 104 -32.40 4.48 -5.48
C ILE A 104 -32.28 4.93 -6.95
N LEU A 105 -31.09 5.37 -7.37
CA LEU A 105 -30.78 5.55 -8.78
C LEU A 105 -30.35 4.21 -9.37
N LYS A 106 -30.92 3.84 -10.51
CA LYS A 106 -30.64 2.54 -11.12
C LYS A 106 -30.48 2.67 -12.63
N ARG A 107 -29.50 1.99 -13.21
CA ARG A 107 -29.33 1.91 -14.67
C ARG A 107 -30.55 1.24 -15.30
N GLU A 108 -31.14 1.89 -16.30
CA GLU A 108 -32.17 1.25 -17.13
C GLU A 108 -31.53 0.20 -18.05
N ALA A 109 -32.23 -0.92 -18.30
CA ALA A 109 -31.67 -2.10 -18.94
C ALA A 109 -31.04 -1.85 -20.33
N ALA A 110 -31.62 -0.94 -21.12
CA ALA A 110 -31.11 -0.59 -22.44
C ALA A 110 -30.04 0.53 -22.39
N PHE A 111 -29.83 1.19 -21.25
CA PHE A 111 -28.92 2.31 -21.14
C PHE A 111 -27.48 1.89 -20.78
N ASN A 112 -26.56 2.08 -21.73
CA ASN A 112 -25.18 1.63 -21.61
C ASN A 112 -24.15 2.71 -21.22
N GLY A 113 -24.56 3.99 -21.15
CA GLY A 113 -23.66 5.13 -20.92
C GLY A 113 -23.29 5.40 -19.46
N PHE A 114 -22.70 6.55 -19.16
CA PHE A 114 -22.53 6.98 -17.76
C PHE A 114 -23.90 7.35 -17.17
N LEU A 115 -24.18 6.96 -15.92
CA LEU A 115 -25.42 7.41 -15.26
C LEU A 115 -25.34 8.90 -14.91
N LEU A 116 -24.24 9.29 -14.26
CA LEU A 116 -24.02 10.66 -13.80
C LEU A 116 -22.72 11.24 -14.39
N ASN A 117 -22.71 12.56 -14.58
CA ASN A 117 -21.55 13.28 -15.08
C ASN A 117 -21.26 14.53 -14.25
N VAL A 118 -20.08 14.58 -13.63
CA VAL A 118 -19.55 15.78 -12.97
C VAL A 118 -18.68 16.51 -14.00
N ALA A 119 -19.17 17.64 -14.50
CA ALA A 119 -18.48 18.41 -15.52
C ALA A 119 -17.21 19.10 -14.97
N LEU A 120 -16.33 19.51 -15.89
CA LEU A 120 -15.14 20.29 -15.56
C LEU A 120 -15.52 21.54 -14.74
N ASN A 121 -14.73 21.86 -13.71
CA ASN A 121 -14.95 22.97 -12.77
C ASN A 121 -16.27 22.91 -11.99
N GLN A 122 -17.00 21.80 -12.03
CA GLN A 122 -18.16 21.57 -11.17
C GLN A 122 -17.77 20.72 -9.98
N THR A 123 -18.48 20.91 -8.86
CA THR A 123 -18.39 20.04 -7.69
C THR A 123 -19.73 19.37 -7.49
N ALA A 124 -19.72 18.06 -7.27
CA ALA A 124 -20.90 17.30 -6.85
C ALA A 124 -20.59 16.55 -5.56
N THR A 125 -21.52 16.58 -4.60
CA THR A 125 -21.40 15.89 -3.32
C THR A 125 -22.48 14.85 -3.19
N LEU A 126 -22.09 13.57 -3.20
CA LEU A 126 -23.00 12.45 -2.98
C LEU A 126 -23.14 12.16 -1.49
N SER A 127 -24.37 11.99 -1.02
CA SER A 127 -24.69 11.53 0.34
C SER A 127 -26.06 10.87 0.40
N GLU A 128 -26.25 9.87 1.25
CA GLU A 128 -27.54 9.18 1.44
C GLU A 128 -28.21 8.83 0.09
N ILE A 129 -27.46 8.11 -0.76
CA ILE A 129 -27.86 7.78 -2.13
C ILE A 129 -27.21 6.46 -2.55
N THR A 130 -28.03 5.55 -3.10
CA THR A 130 -27.53 4.37 -3.80
C THR A 130 -27.62 4.59 -5.30
N ILE A 131 -26.52 4.33 -6.01
CA ILE A 131 -26.42 4.34 -7.46
C ILE A 131 -26.03 2.93 -7.91
N ASP A 132 -26.97 2.25 -8.55
CA ASP A 132 -26.88 0.84 -8.88
C ASP A 132 -26.79 0.62 -10.39
N GLY A 133 -25.78 -0.13 -10.83
CA GLY A 133 -25.54 -0.46 -12.24
C GLY A 133 -26.50 -1.47 -12.84
N ASN A 134 -27.38 -2.07 -12.03
CA ASN A 134 -28.41 -3.02 -12.45
C ASN A 134 -27.86 -4.18 -13.29
N SER A 135 -26.67 -4.70 -12.97
CA SER A 135 -25.93 -5.65 -13.83
C SER A 135 -26.72 -6.92 -14.21
N GLN A 136 -27.71 -7.33 -13.41
CA GLN A 136 -28.57 -8.48 -13.74
C GLN A 136 -29.49 -8.22 -14.94
N GLN A 137 -29.87 -6.97 -15.19
CA GLN A 137 -30.79 -6.58 -16.27
C GLN A 137 -30.10 -5.73 -17.33
N ALA A 138 -29.20 -4.83 -16.93
CA ALA A 138 -28.43 -3.97 -17.81
C ALA A 138 -27.14 -4.66 -18.26
N THR A 139 -27.27 -5.84 -18.87
CA THR A 139 -26.13 -6.67 -19.30
C THR A 139 -25.31 -6.04 -20.43
N GLY A 140 -25.84 -5.01 -21.08
CA GLY A 140 -25.16 -4.22 -22.11
C GLY A 140 -24.41 -2.98 -21.59
N ALA A 141 -24.24 -2.83 -20.27
CA ALA A 141 -23.52 -1.71 -19.69
C ALA A 141 -22.11 -1.57 -20.29
N ASN A 142 -21.74 -0.33 -20.65
CA ASN A 142 -20.51 -0.06 -21.41
C ASN A 142 -19.57 0.91 -20.68
N LEU A 143 -20.12 1.75 -19.80
CA LEU A 143 -19.41 2.81 -19.09
C LEU A 143 -19.72 2.76 -17.58
N SER A 144 -18.87 3.43 -16.80
CA SER A 144 -18.96 3.57 -15.34
C SER A 144 -20.31 4.14 -14.88
N LEU A 145 -20.60 4.03 -13.58
CA LEU A 145 -21.74 4.74 -13.01
C LEU A 145 -21.56 6.26 -13.14
N ILE A 146 -20.34 6.75 -12.88
CA ILE A 146 -20.03 8.17 -12.83
C ILE A 146 -18.82 8.50 -13.70
N ASN A 147 -18.98 9.49 -14.58
CA ASN A 147 -17.87 10.19 -15.22
C ASN A 147 -17.54 11.46 -14.42
N ALA A 148 -16.32 11.56 -13.90
CA ALA A 148 -15.85 12.71 -13.15
C ALA A 148 -14.75 13.47 -13.91
N ARG A 149 -15.03 14.74 -14.23
CA ARG A 149 -14.07 15.70 -14.79
C ARG A 149 -13.88 16.93 -13.91
N GLY A 150 -14.70 17.09 -12.88
CA GLY A 150 -14.59 18.11 -11.84
C GLY A 150 -14.26 17.49 -10.49
N THR A 151 -14.87 18.00 -9.42
CA THR A 151 -14.70 17.47 -8.06
C THR A 151 -15.89 16.59 -7.67
N LEU A 152 -15.63 15.33 -7.32
CA LEU A 152 -16.62 14.41 -6.78
C LEU A 152 -16.35 14.15 -5.30
N ASN A 153 -17.26 14.58 -4.43
CA ASN A 153 -17.21 14.25 -3.01
C ASN A 153 -18.12 13.05 -2.72
N ILE A 154 -17.59 12.03 -2.08
CA ILE A 154 -18.33 10.84 -1.65
C ILE A 154 -18.41 10.88 -0.12
N LYS A 155 -19.64 11.01 0.40
CA LYS A 155 -19.94 11.16 1.83
C LYS A 155 -20.82 10.01 2.33
N ASN A 156 -21.19 10.09 3.61
CA ASN A 156 -21.96 9.08 4.32
C ASN A 156 -23.24 8.70 3.56
N GLY A 157 -23.60 7.42 3.64
CA GLY A 157 -24.79 6.87 2.97
C GLY A 157 -24.69 6.79 1.45
N THR A 158 -23.56 7.13 0.83
CA THR A 158 -23.33 6.89 -0.60
C THR A 158 -22.96 5.43 -0.85
N ILE A 159 -23.64 4.78 -1.79
CA ILE A 159 -23.33 3.42 -2.24
C ILE A 159 -23.25 3.41 -3.77
N LEU A 160 -22.10 3.02 -4.33
CA LEU A 160 -21.90 2.84 -5.78
C LEU A 160 -21.67 1.36 -6.07
N GLN A 161 -22.59 0.71 -6.79
CA GLN A 161 -22.55 -0.75 -6.87
C GLN A 161 -23.09 -1.38 -8.15
N ASN A 162 -22.78 -2.67 -8.32
CA ASN A 162 -23.39 -3.57 -9.29
C ASN A 162 -23.26 -3.09 -10.75
N ASN A 163 -22.17 -2.39 -11.08
CA ASN A 163 -21.85 -2.03 -12.46
C ASN A 163 -20.82 -3.02 -13.01
N HIS A 164 -21.30 -4.04 -13.71
CA HIS A 164 -20.44 -5.08 -14.25
C HIS A 164 -20.06 -4.73 -15.69
N LEU A 165 -18.85 -4.22 -15.89
CA LEU A 165 -18.33 -3.85 -17.20
C LEU A 165 -17.32 -4.86 -17.74
N ALA A 166 -16.78 -5.76 -16.91
CA ALA A 166 -15.75 -6.73 -17.29
C ALA A 166 -16.00 -7.35 -18.68
N SER A 167 -15.01 -7.24 -19.57
CA SER A 167 -15.10 -7.72 -20.94
C SER A 167 -13.72 -8.14 -21.46
N THR A 168 -13.66 -9.30 -22.10
CA THR A 168 -12.47 -9.79 -22.80
C THR A 168 -12.40 -9.29 -24.25
N THR A 169 -13.41 -8.55 -24.72
CA THR A 169 -13.50 -8.08 -26.12
C THR A 169 -13.41 -6.57 -26.25
N ALA A 170 -13.51 -5.83 -25.15
CA ALA A 170 -13.41 -4.38 -25.13
C ALA A 170 -12.78 -3.92 -23.82
N ARG A 171 -11.88 -2.94 -23.88
CA ARG A 171 -11.35 -2.27 -22.70
C ARG A 171 -12.45 -1.52 -21.96
N ARG A 172 -12.50 -1.69 -20.63
CA ARG A 172 -13.47 -1.07 -19.73
C ARG A 172 -12.77 -0.53 -18.51
N GLU A 173 -12.92 0.76 -18.25
CA GLU A 173 -12.17 1.46 -17.21
C GLU A 173 -13.12 2.06 -16.17
N GLY A 174 -12.80 1.87 -14.88
CA GLY A 174 -13.50 2.50 -13.75
C GLY A 174 -14.89 1.93 -13.51
N GLY A 175 -15.01 0.75 -12.90
CA GLY A 175 -16.32 0.07 -12.78
C GLY A 175 -17.39 0.96 -12.13
N ALA A 176 -17.11 1.61 -11.00
CA ALA A 176 -18.02 2.62 -10.44
C ALA A 176 -17.72 4.02 -10.95
N VAL A 177 -16.45 4.46 -10.87
CA VAL A 177 -16.06 5.85 -11.19
C VAL A 177 -14.90 5.86 -12.18
N TYR A 178 -15.09 6.60 -13.27
CA TYR A 178 -14.01 6.99 -14.16
C TYR A 178 -13.68 8.47 -13.95
N CYS A 179 -12.43 8.76 -13.61
CA CYS A 179 -11.95 10.12 -13.30
C CYS A 179 -10.73 10.46 -14.15
N SER A 180 -10.84 11.49 -14.99
CA SER A 180 -9.74 12.04 -15.78
C SER A 180 -9.62 13.53 -15.52
N ARG A 181 -8.42 14.00 -15.14
CA ARG A 181 -8.16 15.40 -14.72
C ARG A 181 -9.15 15.88 -13.66
N CYS A 182 -9.50 15.02 -12.71
CA CYS A 182 -10.55 15.26 -11.73
C CYS A 182 -10.02 15.13 -10.29
N THR A 183 -10.81 15.60 -9.32
CA THR A 183 -10.53 15.36 -7.89
C THR A 183 -11.66 14.55 -7.28
N ILE A 184 -11.33 13.43 -6.61
CA ILE A 184 -12.28 12.68 -5.79
C ILE A 184 -11.92 12.88 -4.32
N ASN A 185 -12.91 13.21 -3.48
CA ASN A 185 -12.74 13.24 -2.02
C ASN A 185 -13.73 12.27 -1.37
N MET A 186 -13.22 11.16 -0.83
CA MET A 186 -14.03 10.16 -0.15
C MET A 186 -13.71 10.16 1.35
N THR A 187 -14.70 10.53 2.16
CA THR A 187 -14.55 10.54 3.63
C THR A 187 -15.45 9.50 4.30
N ALA A 188 -16.36 8.90 3.54
CA ALA A 188 -17.27 7.83 3.93
C ALA A 188 -17.90 7.23 2.66
N GLY A 189 -18.87 6.32 2.79
CA GLY A 189 -19.54 5.67 1.66
C GLY A 189 -18.88 4.36 1.24
N ILE A 190 -19.53 3.67 0.31
CA ILE A 190 -19.16 2.32 -0.13
C ILE A 190 -19.12 2.25 -1.66
N ILE A 191 -18.07 1.65 -2.20
CA ILE A 191 -17.95 1.29 -3.63
C ILE A 191 -17.75 -0.22 -3.71
N GLN A 192 -18.73 -0.95 -4.26
CA GLN A 192 -18.71 -2.41 -4.19
C GLN A 192 -19.32 -3.15 -5.36
N ASN A 193 -18.89 -4.41 -5.58
CA ASN A 193 -19.46 -5.31 -6.59
C ASN A 193 -19.46 -4.70 -7.99
N ASN A 194 -18.41 -3.96 -8.35
CA ASN A 194 -18.22 -3.44 -9.70
C ASN A 194 -17.14 -4.24 -10.41
N THR A 195 -17.28 -4.36 -11.73
CA THR A 195 -16.27 -5.05 -12.54
C THR A 195 -15.81 -4.22 -13.72
N ALA A 196 -14.53 -4.37 -14.10
CA ALA A 196 -13.92 -3.66 -15.22
C ALA A 196 -12.73 -4.44 -15.80
N THR A 197 -12.02 -3.87 -16.76
CA THR A 197 -10.67 -4.30 -17.17
C THR A 197 -9.60 -3.64 -16.30
N MET A 198 -9.81 -2.37 -15.94
CA MET A 198 -8.91 -1.62 -15.06
C MET A 198 -9.71 -0.75 -14.09
N GLY A 199 -9.27 -0.71 -12.83
CA GLY A 199 -9.94 0.07 -11.79
C GLY A 199 -11.36 -0.44 -11.52
N GLY A 200 -11.49 -1.63 -10.93
CA GLY A 200 -12.79 -2.28 -10.72
C GLY A 200 -13.74 -1.38 -9.94
N GLY A 201 -13.26 -0.73 -8.88
CA GLY A 201 -13.97 0.38 -8.24
C GLY A 201 -13.76 1.70 -8.98
N ILE A 202 -12.51 2.19 -9.00
CA ILE A 202 -12.16 3.51 -9.50
C ILE A 202 -10.98 3.45 -10.48
N MET A 203 -11.12 4.13 -11.62
CA MET A 203 -10.00 4.46 -12.50
C MET A 203 -9.65 5.95 -12.40
N LEU A 204 -8.37 6.24 -12.17
CA LEU A 204 -7.80 7.58 -12.11
C LEU A 204 -6.84 7.78 -13.29
N ARG A 205 -7.07 8.83 -14.10
CA ARG A 205 -6.24 9.15 -15.27
C ARG A 205 -5.83 10.62 -15.35
N ASP A 206 -4.77 10.87 -16.11
CA ASP A 206 -4.40 12.19 -16.62
C ASP A 206 -4.25 13.25 -15.52
N GLY A 207 -3.48 12.98 -14.46
CA GLY A 207 -3.34 13.94 -13.36
C GLY A 207 -4.51 13.97 -12.37
N ALA A 208 -5.38 12.95 -12.38
CA ALA A 208 -6.44 12.82 -11.39
C ALA A 208 -5.89 12.69 -9.96
N VAL A 209 -6.61 13.28 -8.99
CA VAL A 209 -6.26 13.20 -7.57
C VAL A 209 -7.40 12.54 -6.81
N PHE A 210 -7.08 11.49 -6.06
CA PHE A 210 -8.02 10.86 -5.14
C PHE A 210 -7.54 11.05 -3.69
N ASN A 211 -8.41 11.60 -2.85
CA ASN A 211 -8.19 11.73 -1.42
C ASN A 211 -9.19 10.82 -0.69
N MET A 212 -8.73 9.78 -0.03
CA MET A 212 -9.56 8.86 0.76
C MET A 212 -9.12 8.89 2.23
N SER A 213 -9.99 9.37 3.11
CA SER A 213 -9.75 9.40 4.56
C SER A 213 -10.73 8.53 5.37
N GLY A 214 -11.74 7.99 4.69
CA GLY A 214 -12.74 7.08 5.25
C GLY A 214 -13.59 6.47 4.14
N GLY A 215 -14.50 5.56 4.53
CA GLY A 215 -15.31 4.78 3.59
C GLY A 215 -14.60 3.51 3.12
N THR A 216 -15.28 2.73 2.28
CA THR A 216 -14.86 1.39 1.90
C THR A 216 -14.94 1.16 0.39
N ILE A 217 -13.89 0.59 -0.19
CA ILE A 217 -13.87 0.07 -1.57
C ILE A 217 -13.68 -1.44 -1.47
N GLN A 218 -14.70 -2.22 -1.83
CA GLN A 218 -14.69 -3.67 -1.60
C GLN A 218 -15.34 -4.52 -2.68
N ASP A 219 -14.94 -5.79 -2.76
CA ASP A 219 -15.58 -6.79 -3.62
C ASP A 219 -15.66 -6.36 -5.10
N ASN A 220 -14.74 -5.49 -5.53
CA ASN A 220 -14.61 -5.11 -6.94
C ASN A 220 -13.63 -6.04 -7.63
N HIS A 221 -13.82 -6.26 -8.93
CA HIS A 221 -13.10 -7.27 -9.68
C HIS A 221 -12.64 -6.75 -11.05
N VAL A 222 -11.40 -7.03 -11.43
CA VAL A 222 -10.91 -6.73 -12.78
C VAL A 222 -10.44 -7.98 -13.50
N ILE A 223 -10.76 -8.08 -14.79
CA ILE A 223 -10.35 -9.16 -15.69
C ILE A 223 -9.47 -8.63 -16.82
N ASN A 224 -8.76 -9.55 -17.47
CA ASN A 224 -7.98 -9.26 -18.66
C ASN A 224 -8.88 -8.83 -19.83
N GLY A 225 -8.46 -7.79 -20.56
CA GLY A 225 -9.17 -7.29 -21.73
C GLY A 225 -8.70 -7.92 -23.05
N PRO A 226 -9.03 -7.30 -24.20
CA PRO A 226 -8.80 -7.91 -25.50
C PRO A 226 -7.34 -7.95 -25.96
N ASP A 227 -6.51 -6.96 -25.61
CA ASP A 227 -5.13 -6.86 -26.09
C ASP A 227 -4.10 -7.35 -25.06
N MET A 228 -4.22 -8.62 -24.67
CA MET A 228 -3.26 -9.27 -23.75
C MET A 228 -1.96 -9.69 -24.42
N ALA A 229 -1.96 -9.90 -25.75
CA ALA A 229 -0.74 -10.28 -26.48
C ALA A 229 0.35 -9.21 -26.38
N ALA A 230 -0.05 -7.93 -26.25
CA ALA A 230 0.84 -6.80 -26.06
C ALA A 230 0.86 -6.28 -24.60
N TRP A 231 0.19 -6.96 -23.67
CA TRP A 231 0.02 -6.55 -22.27
C TRP A 231 -0.72 -5.21 -22.06
N ASN A 232 -1.32 -4.65 -23.10
CA ASN A 232 -1.98 -3.35 -23.04
C ASN A 232 -3.22 -3.39 -22.16
N ASP A 233 -4.00 -4.48 -22.20
CA ASP A 233 -5.28 -4.58 -21.47
C ASP A 233 -5.20 -5.47 -20.23
N THR A 234 -4.03 -5.48 -19.59
CA THR A 234 -3.78 -6.28 -18.39
C THR A 234 -4.66 -5.83 -17.23
N ALA A 235 -5.32 -6.80 -16.58
CA ALA A 235 -6.14 -6.56 -15.39
C ALA A 235 -5.33 -5.82 -14.31
N SER A 236 -5.76 -4.62 -13.95
CA SER A 236 -5.00 -3.74 -13.04
C SER A 236 -5.91 -3.04 -12.05
N GLY A 237 -5.64 -3.17 -10.74
CA GLY A 237 -6.33 -2.41 -9.70
C GLY A 237 -7.76 -2.87 -9.50
N GLY A 238 -7.98 -3.99 -8.80
CA GLY A 238 -9.32 -4.47 -8.48
C GLY A 238 -10.15 -3.41 -7.76
N GLY A 239 -9.57 -2.75 -6.76
CA GLY A 239 -10.16 -1.59 -6.10
C GLY A 239 -9.92 -0.29 -6.87
N VAL A 240 -8.66 0.13 -6.96
CA VAL A 240 -8.25 1.42 -7.52
C VAL A 240 -7.10 1.26 -8.49
N CYS A 241 -7.18 1.89 -9.66
CA CYS A 241 -6.10 1.93 -10.65
C CYS A 241 -5.69 3.37 -10.95
N LEU A 242 -4.39 3.66 -10.87
CA LEU A 242 -3.77 4.94 -11.20
C LEU A 242 -3.05 4.81 -12.54
N TYR A 243 -3.31 5.75 -13.45
CA TYR A 243 -2.64 5.77 -14.74
C TYR A 243 -2.43 7.21 -15.24
N GLU A 244 -1.43 7.43 -16.09
CA GLU A 244 -1.15 8.71 -16.74
C GLU A 244 -1.04 9.91 -15.79
N GLY A 245 -0.29 9.76 -14.70
CA GLY A 245 0.03 10.88 -13.82
C GLY A 245 -0.89 11.03 -12.61
N ALA A 246 -1.62 9.98 -12.23
CA ALA A 246 -2.59 10.05 -11.14
C ALA A 246 -1.94 9.99 -9.75
N THR A 247 -2.58 10.64 -8.78
CA THR A 247 -2.16 10.63 -7.37
C THR A 247 -3.28 10.11 -6.47
N PHE A 248 -2.95 9.18 -5.59
CA PHE A 248 -3.86 8.67 -4.56
C PHE A 248 -3.29 8.93 -3.16
N ASN A 249 -4.01 9.72 -2.37
CA ASN A 249 -3.73 9.98 -0.97
C ASN A 249 -4.67 9.14 -0.09
N LEU A 250 -4.13 8.11 0.57
CA LEU A 250 -4.85 7.21 1.47
C LEU A 250 -4.51 7.53 2.94
N SER A 251 -5.52 7.72 3.77
CA SER A 251 -5.34 8.18 5.15
C SER A 251 -6.50 7.76 6.06
N GLY A 252 -6.40 8.10 7.35
CA GLY A 252 -7.50 7.98 8.30
C GLY A 252 -8.00 6.55 8.47
N SER A 253 -9.31 6.36 8.34
CA SER A 253 -10.01 5.07 8.55
C SER A 253 -10.44 4.41 7.23
N ALA A 254 -9.89 4.86 6.11
CA ALA A 254 -10.21 4.34 4.79
C ALA A 254 -9.89 2.83 4.69
N LEU A 255 -10.76 2.08 3.99
CA LEU A 255 -10.64 0.63 3.86
C LEU A 255 -10.74 0.20 2.39
N ILE A 256 -9.75 -0.55 1.92
CA ILE A 256 -9.74 -1.20 0.59
C ILE A 256 -9.62 -2.69 0.83
N GLN A 257 -10.69 -3.45 0.58
CA GLN A 257 -10.73 -4.85 0.97
C GLN A 257 -11.39 -5.80 -0.02
N ASN A 258 -10.93 -7.05 -0.05
CA ASN A 258 -11.53 -8.13 -0.83
C ASN A 258 -11.72 -7.80 -2.33
N ASN A 259 -10.93 -6.86 -2.85
CA ASN A 259 -10.91 -6.60 -4.28
C ASN A 259 -9.98 -7.58 -4.96
N THR A 260 -10.28 -7.91 -6.21
CA THR A 260 -9.58 -8.97 -6.93
C THR A 260 -9.14 -8.51 -8.31
N SER A 261 -7.95 -8.92 -8.73
CA SER A 261 -7.42 -8.71 -10.08
C SER A 261 -6.94 -10.03 -10.66
N GLU A 262 -7.25 -10.32 -11.92
CA GLU A 262 -6.70 -11.50 -12.60
C GLU A 262 -5.17 -11.43 -12.78
N GLU A 263 -4.59 -10.23 -12.78
CA GLU A 263 -3.15 -10.03 -13.00
C GLU A 263 -2.51 -9.23 -11.88
N VAL A 264 -2.57 -7.89 -11.91
CA VAL A 264 -1.78 -7.06 -10.98
C VAL A 264 -2.64 -6.18 -10.10
N GLY A 265 -2.17 -5.91 -8.88
CA GLY A 265 -2.78 -4.93 -7.99
C GLY A 265 -4.21 -5.30 -7.59
N GLY A 266 -4.39 -6.30 -6.73
CA GLY A 266 -5.73 -6.72 -6.30
C GLY A 266 -6.49 -5.56 -5.62
N GLY A 267 -5.84 -4.87 -4.68
CA GLY A 267 -6.37 -3.67 -4.05
C GLY A 267 -6.11 -2.41 -4.87
N ILE A 268 -4.83 -2.06 -5.02
CA ILE A 268 -4.36 -0.83 -5.66
C ILE A 268 -3.32 -1.16 -6.73
N SER A 269 -3.43 -0.52 -7.90
CA SER A 269 -2.38 -0.51 -8.91
C SER A 269 -1.88 0.92 -9.14
N VAL A 270 -0.60 1.16 -8.84
CA VAL A 270 0.12 2.41 -9.12
C VAL A 270 0.81 2.26 -10.47
N GLY A 271 0.15 2.73 -11.53
CA GLY A 271 0.46 2.37 -12.91
C GLY A 271 -0.27 1.09 -13.35
N THR A 272 -0.10 0.73 -14.61
CA THR A 272 -0.62 -0.52 -15.23
C THR A 272 0.55 -1.25 -15.90
N MET A 273 0.33 -2.39 -16.55
CA MET A 273 1.36 -3.01 -17.40
C MET A 273 1.70 -2.20 -18.66
N GLU A 274 0.94 -1.15 -18.95
CA GLU A 274 1.27 -0.21 -20.02
C GLU A 274 2.28 0.84 -19.56
N VAL A 275 3.02 1.37 -20.53
CA VAL A 275 3.88 2.53 -20.32
C VAL A 275 3.03 3.75 -19.98
N SER A 276 3.27 4.33 -18.81
CA SER A 276 2.66 5.61 -18.44
C SER A 276 3.52 6.80 -18.85
N PHE A 277 2.86 7.84 -19.38
CA PHE A 277 3.44 9.12 -19.74
C PHE A 277 3.31 10.20 -18.66
N GLY A 278 2.82 9.84 -17.46
CA GLY A 278 2.82 10.67 -16.27
C GLY A 278 3.35 9.94 -15.02
N SER A 279 3.65 10.70 -13.96
CA SER A 279 4.11 10.12 -12.69
C SER A 279 2.94 9.64 -11.83
N ASN A 280 2.91 8.36 -11.48
CA ASN A 280 1.83 7.78 -10.68
C ASN A 280 2.25 7.66 -9.22
N LEU A 281 1.49 8.26 -8.30
CA LEU A 281 1.90 8.43 -6.91
C LEU A 281 0.85 7.89 -5.93
N LEU A 282 1.29 7.03 -5.02
CA LEU A 282 0.53 6.63 -3.84
C LEU A 282 1.17 7.24 -2.60
N VAL A 283 0.39 7.97 -1.81
CA VAL A 283 0.79 8.48 -0.50
C VAL A 283 -0.14 7.89 0.54
N MET A 284 0.38 7.03 1.42
CA MET A 284 -0.38 6.37 2.46
C MET A 284 0.13 6.79 3.85
N THR A 285 -0.72 7.47 4.60
CA THR A 285 -0.43 7.94 5.98
C THR A 285 -1.33 7.27 7.03
N GLY A 286 -2.27 6.44 6.58
CA GLY A 286 -3.21 5.66 7.39
C GLY A 286 -4.10 4.82 6.50
N GLY A 287 -5.18 4.26 7.07
CA GLY A 287 -6.08 3.35 6.37
C GLY A 287 -5.60 1.89 6.36
N THR A 288 -6.40 1.04 5.73
CA THR A 288 -6.21 -0.41 5.70
C THR A 288 -6.46 -0.97 4.31
N ILE A 289 -5.53 -1.80 3.84
CA ILE A 289 -5.60 -2.56 2.59
C ILE A 289 -5.62 -4.04 2.98
N ASN A 290 -6.79 -4.67 2.94
CA ASN A 290 -7.03 -5.97 3.57
C ASN A 290 -7.66 -7.03 2.66
N GLY A 291 -7.09 -8.24 2.61
CA GLY A 291 -7.79 -9.37 1.98
C GLY A 291 -7.93 -9.27 0.46
N ASN A 292 -7.20 -8.38 -0.20
CA ASN A 292 -7.25 -8.24 -1.65
C ASN A 292 -6.37 -9.31 -2.31
N THR A 293 -6.73 -9.75 -3.52
CA THR A 293 -5.98 -10.80 -4.22
C THR A 293 -5.65 -10.45 -5.66
N SER A 294 -4.49 -10.89 -6.12
CA SER A 294 -4.06 -10.79 -7.52
C SER A 294 -3.65 -12.15 -8.05
N GLY A 295 -3.90 -12.42 -9.33
CA GLY A 295 -3.44 -13.65 -9.97
C GLY A 295 -1.92 -13.66 -10.22
N ALA A 296 -1.36 -12.52 -10.61
CA ALA A 296 0.07 -12.25 -10.67
C ALA A 296 0.41 -11.22 -9.58
N THR A 297 1.33 -10.29 -9.80
CA THR A 297 1.99 -9.56 -8.71
C THR A 297 1.14 -8.51 -7.97
N GLY A 298 1.42 -8.34 -6.67
CA GLY A 298 0.85 -7.27 -5.85
C GLY A 298 -0.61 -7.50 -5.43
N GLY A 299 -0.84 -8.45 -4.52
CA GLY A 299 -2.19 -8.75 -4.02
C GLY A 299 -2.86 -7.53 -3.39
N GLY A 300 -2.14 -6.83 -2.51
CA GLY A 300 -2.57 -5.55 -1.95
C GLY A 300 -2.27 -4.39 -2.89
N ILE A 301 -0.97 -4.16 -3.15
CA ILE A 301 -0.47 -3.02 -3.91
C ILE A 301 0.48 -3.50 -5.01
N PHE A 302 0.29 -3.03 -6.23
CA PHE A 302 1.26 -3.12 -7.33
C PHE A 302 1.82 -1.73 -7.64
N ILE A 303 3.14 -1.63 -7.81
CA ILE A 303 3.84 -0.40 -8.19
C ILE A 303 4.63 -0.67 -9.47
N GLN A 304 4.31 0.06 -10.55
CA GLN A 304 4.96 -0.14 -11.84
C GLN A 304 6.35 0.53 -11.90
N ALA A 305 7.19 0.12 -12.86
CA ALA A 305 8.35 0.86 -13.34
C ALA A 305 7.93 2.17 -14.06
N ALA A 306 8.81 3.16 -14.12
CA ALA A 306 8.51 4.44 -14.76
C ALA A 306 9.32 4.65 -16.05
N TYR A 307 8.72 5.30 -17.03
CA TYR A 307 9.42 5.66 -18.27
C TYR A 307 10.01 7.07 -18.22
N GLY A 308 11.26 7.20 -18.67
CA GLY A 308 11.98 8.45 -18.81
C GLY A 308 12.24 9.13 -17.48
N ALA A 309 11.89 10.42 -17.39
CA ALA A 309 12.08 11.22 -16.18
C ALA A 309 10.93 11.09 -15.15
N ARG A 310 9.96 10.20 -15.40
CA ARG A 310 8.76 10.04 -14.57
C ARG A 310 9.04 9.15 -13.38
N GLU A 311 8.07 9.10 -12.47
CA GLU A 311 8.13 8.29 -11.25
C GLU A 311 6.86 7.45 -11.12
N SER A 312 7.02 6.25 -10.58
CA SER A 312 5.90 5.41 -10.16
C SER A 312 6.25 4.94 -8.76
N LYS A 313 5.57 5.52 -7.77
CA LYS A 313 6.08 5.57 -6.40
C LYS A 313 4.98 5.42 -5.36
N ALA A 314 5.24 4.60 -4.36
CA ALA A 314 4.45 4.56 -3.13
C ALA A 314 5.30 5.06 -1.94
N THR A 315 4.75 6.01 -1.20
CA THR A 315 5.28 6.51 0.07
C THR A 315 4.31 6.16 1.19
N ILE A 316 4.71 5.23 2.06
CA ILE A 316 3.85 4.67 3.11
C ILE A 316 4.48 4.98 4.47
N THR A 317 3.78 5.79 5.26
CA THR A 317 4.24 6.30 6.56
C THR A 317 3.28 6.00 7.71
N GLY A 318 2.13 5.38 7.40
CA GLY A 318 1.19 4.85 8.37
C GLY A 318 0.13 3.96 7.73
N GLY A 319 -0.41 3.02 8.50
CA GLY A 319 -1.55 2.18 8.11
C GLY A 319 -1.22 0.69 8.03
N TYR A 320 -2.17 -0.09 7.51
CA TYR A 320 -2.18 -1.55 7.57
C TYR A 320 -2.31 -2.16 6.18
N ILE A 321 -1.45 -3.12 5.85
CA ILE A 321 -1.48 -3.91 4.62
C ILE A 321 -1.53 -5.37 5.04
N THR A 322 -2.73 -5.91 5.09
CA THR A 322 -3.02 -7.14 5.83
C THR A 322 -3.70 -8.21 4.99
N ASN A 323 -3.32 -9.47 5.17
CA ASN A 323 -4.06 -10.61 4.61
C ASN A 323 -4.25 -10.59 3.08
N ASN A 324 -3.43 -9.84 2.34
CA ASN A 324 -3.53 -9.82 0.89
C ASN A 324 -2.79 -11.01 0.29
N GLY A 325 -3.20 -11.44 -0.91
CA GLY A 325 -2.72 -12.68 -1.52
C GLY A 325 -2.30 -12.54 -2.98
N MET A 326 -1.10 -13.02 -3.30
CA MET A 326 -0.64 -13.26 -4.67
C MET A 326 -0.85 -14.74 -4.99
N LEU A 327 -1.77 -15.07 -5.91
CA LEU A 327 -2.30 -16.42 -6.08
C LEU A 327 -1.54 -17.29 -7.10
N GLY A 328 -0.67 -16.71 -7.94
CA GLY A 328 0.07 -17.44 -8.98
C GLY A 328 -0.81 -18.01 -10.10
N THR A 329 -2.00 -17.43 -10.31
CA THR A 329 -2.96 -17.84 -11.34
C THR A 329 -2.96 -16.95 -12.58
N GLY A 330 -2.27 -15.80 -12.52
CA GLY A 330 -2.15 -14.87 -13.64
C GLY A 330 -1.22 -15.37 -14.74
N ILE A 331 -1.14 -14.65 -15.85
CA ILE A 331 -0.26 -14.97 -16.98
C ILE A 331 0.95 -14.04 -17.10
N THR A 332 0.93 -12.87 -16.46
CA THR A 332 2.11 -11.98 -16.36
C THR A 332 3.18 -12.58 -15.44
N ASN A 333 4.38 -11.99 -15.40
CA ASN A 333 5.47 -12.51 -14.55
C ASN A 333 5.15 -12.30 -13.07
N PHE A 334 5.22 -13.37 -12.27
CA PHE A 334 5.01 -13.35 -10.82
C PHE A 334 6.09 -14.10 -10.04
N LEU A 335 7.32 -14.19 -10.57
CA LEU A 335 8.41 -14.92 -9.90
C LEU A 335 8.76 -14.34 -8.51
N PHE A 336 8.57 -13.02 -8.35
CA PHE A 336 8.68 -12.26 -7.10
C PHE A 336 7.30 -11.69 -6.73
N GLY A 337 6.34 -12.55 -6.43
CA GLY A 337 4.92 -12.23 -6.33
C GLY A 337 4.54 -10.93 -5.60
N GLY A 338 4.95 -10.78 -4.34
CA GLY A 338 4.46 -9.68 -3.51
C GLY A 338 3.00 -9.84 -3.12
N GLY A 339 2.72 -10.59 -2.06
CA GLY A 339 1.35 -10.76 -1.53
C GLY A 339 0.76 -9.45 -1.03
N GLY A 340 1.49 -8.76 -0.15
CA GLY A 340 1.12 -7.44 0.34
C GLY A 340 1.41 -6.37 -0.71
N ILE A 341 2.68 -6.23 -1.09
CA ILE A 341 3.17 -5.22 -2.01
C ILE A 341 4.08 -5.85 -3.05
N TYR A 342 3.94 -5.42 -4.30
CA TYR A 342 4.91 -5.66 -5.35
C TYR A 342 5.47 -4.36 -5.92
N VAL A 343 6.79 -4.32 -6.11
CA VAL A 343 7.49 -3.21 -6.77
C VAL A 343 8.13 -3.71 -8.05
N ASN A 344 7.63 -3.28 -9.20
CA ASN A 344 8.23 -3.65 -10.47
C ASN A 344 9.51 -2.84 -10.73
N GLY A 345 10.41 -3.44 -11.51
CA GLY A 345 11.65 -2.83 -11.96
C GLY A 345 11.97 -3.33 -13.36
N TYR A 346 12.74 -2.54 -14.11
CA TYR A 346 13.03 -2.86 -15.50
C TYR A 346 14.39 -2.28 -15.88
N ASP A 347 15.39 -3.15 -16.07
CA ASP A 347 16.71 -2.78 -16.55
C ASP A 347 16.70 -2.73 -18.07
N PHE A 348 16.23 -1.59 -18.59
CA PHE A 348 16.19 -1.30 -20.01
C PHE A 348 16.33 0.20 -20.23
N GLU A 349 16.86 0.58 -21.40
CA GLU A 349 17.03 1.98 -21.77
C GLU A 349 15.71 2.75 -21.64
N SER A 350 15.77 3.93 -21.02
CA SER A 350 14.62 4.80 -20.75
C SER A 350 13.64 4.30 -19.68
N PHE A 351 13.87 3.18 -19.01
CA PHE A 351 13.07 2.80 -17.83
C PHE A 351 13.83 3.06 -16.53
N LYS A 352 13.05 3.31 -15.48
CA LYS A 352 13.48 3.39 -14.09
C LYS A 352 12.64 2.44 -13.28
N ASN A 353 13.24 1.89 -12.23
CA ASN A 353 12.51 1.06 -11.29
C ASN A 353 11.35 1.81 -10.64
N GLY A 354 10.30 1.07 -10.29
CA GLY A 354 9.30 1.55 -9.35
C GLY A 354 9.93 1.74 -7.98
N GLU A 355 9.34 2.63 -7.19
CA GLU A 355 9.89 3.01 -5.89
C GLU A 355 8.89 2.76 -4.76
N LEU A 356 9.34 2.05 -3.73
CA LEU A 356 8.64 1.93 -2.45
C LEU A 356 9.47 2.56 -1.34
N PHE A 357 8.86 3.50 -0.63
CA PHE A 357 9.41 4.09 0.57
C PHE A 357 8.52 3.81 1.78
N LEU A 358 9.09 3.22 2.82
CA LEU A 358 8.42 2.87 4.07
C LEU A 358 9.08 3.60 5.25
N LYS A 359 8.27 4.01 6.24
CA LYS A 359 8.78 4.51 7.54
C LYS A 359 8.16 3.77 8.71
N ASN A 360 9.01 3.42 9.69
CA ASN A 360 8.64 2.74 10.92
C ASN A 360 7.77 1.50 10.64
N ALA A 361 8.31 0.61 9.80
CA ALA A 361 7.56 -0.51 9.26
C ALA A 361 7.83 -1.79 10.05
N VAL A 362 6.77 -2.53 10.36
CA VAL A 362 6.82 -3.89 10.89
C VAL A 362 6.31 -4.83 9.81
N ILE A 363 7.16 -5.75 9.37
CA ILE A 363 6.91 -6.75 8.35
C ILE A 363 6.97 -8.13 9.02
N THR A 364 5.80 -8.66 9.37
CA THR A 364 5.71 -9.85 10.23
C THR A 364 4.54 -10.74 9.87
N ASP A 365 4.64 -12.03 10.20
CA ASP A 365 3.59 -13.04 9.94
C ASP A 365 3.17 -13.18 8.47
N ASN A 366 4.01 -12.77 7.53
CA ASN A 366 3.77 -12.97 6.11
C ASN A 366 4.31 -14.33 5.66
N GLU A 367 3.73 -14.86 4.59
CA GLU A 367 4.05 -16.20 4.10
C GLU A 367 4.30 -16.21 2.59
N ALA A 368 5.38 -16.86 2.17
CA ALA A 368 5.67 -17.12 0.77
C ALA A 368 5.90 -18.62 0.57
N GLU A 369 5.35 -19.21 -0.49
CA GLU A 369 5.53 -20.65 -0.75
C GLU A 369 6.99 -21.01 -1.05
N ILE A 370 7.74 -20.11 -1.71
CA ILE A 370 9.11 -20.38 -2.14
C ILE A 370 10.12 -19.75 -1.19
N ALA A 371 10.22 -18.41 -1.19
CA ALA A 371 11.26 -17.72 -0.43
C ALA A 371 10.87 -16.29 -0.04
N GLY A 372 11.48 -15.76 1.03
CA GLY A 372 11.30 -14.37 1.42
C GLY A 372 9.87 -14.08 1.87
N GLY A 373 9.43 -14.73 2.94
CA GLY A 373 8.10 -14.49 3.52
C GLY A 373 7.89 -13.01 3.82
N GLY A 374 8.89 -12.33 4.39
CA GLY A 374 8.84 -10.88 4.61
C GLY A 374 9.12 -10.08 3.34
N TYR A 375 10.26 -10.34 2.70
CA TYR A 375 10.75 -9.63 1.52
C TYR A 375 11.48 -10.57 0.54
N ALA A 376 11.24 -10.39 -0.76
CA ALA A 376 12.04 -11.02 -1.80
C ALA A 376 12.42 -10.04 -2.93
N GLY A 377 13.72 -9.95 -3.21
CA GLY A 377 14.31 -9.06 -4.22
C GLY A 377 14.88 -9.82 -5.42
N CYS A 378 14.58 -9.33 -6.62
CA CYS A 378 15.09 -9.86 -7.88
C CYS A 378 16.52 -9.37 -8.20
N PRO A 379 17.16 -9.90 -9.24
CA PRO A 379 18.53 -9.55 -9.59
C PRO A 379 18.82 -8.08 -9.90
N ILE A 380 17.84 -7.28 -10.29
CA ILE A 380 17.99 -5.83 -10.52
C ILE A 380 17.42 -4.96 -9.39
N SER A 381 16.96 -5.59 -8.30
CA SER A 381 16.39 -4.85 -7.18
C SER A 381 17.46 -4.09 -6.41
N GLU A 382 17.04 -2.97 -5.82
CA GLU A 382 17.83 -2.20 -4.87
C GLU A 382 17.11 -2.22 -3.52
N THR A 383 17.79 -2.70 -2.48
CA THR A 383 17.18 -2.91 -1.15
C THR A 383 17.91 -2.13 -0.08
N LYS A 384 17.25 -1.18 0.57
CA LYS A 384 17.80 -0.41 1.68
C LYS A 384 16.91 -0.54 2.91
N VAL A 385 17.42 -1.15 3.97
CA VAL A 385 16.73 -1.32 5.25
C VAL A 385 17.60 -0.70 6.35
N TYR A 386 17.19 0.47 6.83
CA TYR A 386 17.91 1.24 7.84
C TYR A 386 17.37 0.98 9.26
N LEU A 387 18.08 1.49 10.27
CA LEU A 387 17.60 1.52 11.65
C LEU A 387 16.68 2.72 11.90
N THR A 388 17.11 3.92 11.51
CA THR A 388 16.40 5.18 11.77
C THR A 388 15.12 5.27 10.95
N GLU A 389 13.99 5.46 11.63
CA GLU A 389 12.65 5.35 11.04
C GLU A 389 12.47 4.06 10.22
N GLY A 390 13.21 3.02 10.59
CA GLY A 390 13.50 1.84 9.77
C GLY A 390 12.46 0.74 9.80
N GLY A 391 12.94 -0.48 9.55
CA GLY A 391 12.14 -1.69 9.44
C GLY A 391 12.39 -2.70 10.56
N ALA A 392 11.37 -3.48 10.88
CA ALA A 392 11.48 -4.71 11.66
C ALA A 392 10.89 -5.89 10.89
N PHE A 393 11.71 -6.90 10.64
CA PHE A 393 11.33 -8.17 10.03
C PHE A 393 11.41 -9.29 11.07
N TYR A 394 10.33 -10.01 11.30
CA TYR A 394 10.34 -11.19 12.17
C TYR A 394 9.11 -12.06 11.95
N GLN A 395 9.17 -13.33 12.32
CA GLN A 395 8.04 -14.28 12.27
C GLN A 395 7.42 -14.46 10.88
N ASN A 396 8.14 -14.12 9.82
CA ASN A 396 7.72 -14.46 8.47
C ASN A 396 8.01 -15.94 8.18
N ARG A 397 7.35 -16.50 7.16
CA ARG A 397 7.42 -17.92 6.82
C ARG A 397 7.67 -18.09 5.32
N ALA A 398 8.58 -19.01 4.99
CA ALA A 398 8.78 -19.51 3.65
C ALA A 398 9.58 -20.82 3.69
N ASN A 399 9.60 -21.56 2.58
CA ASN A 399 10.42 -22.76 2.44
C ASN A 399 11.93 -22.44 2.52
N GLU A 400 12.34 -21.30 1.95
CA GLU A 400 13.70 -20.78 2.01
C GLU A 400 13.70 -19.33 2.51
N ALA A 401 14.73 -18.90 3.26
CA ALA A 401 14.95 -17.49 3.58
C ALA A 401 13.69 -16.76 4.11
N LYS A 402 13.26 -17.12 5.32
CA LYS A 402 11.95 -16.74 5.88
C LYS A 402 11.68 -15.24 5.86
N ASP A 403 12.65 -14.40 6.22
CA ASP A 403 12.44 -12.95 6.34
C ASP A 403 12.86 -12.21 5.07
N ILE A 404 14.11 -12.38 4.61
CA ILE A 404 14.64 -11.66 3.45
C ILE A 404 15.32 -12.63 2.49
N TYR A 405 14.94 -12.58 1.22
CA TYR A 405 15.58 -13.30 0.13
C TYR A 405 16.04 -12.33 -0.96
N LEU A 406 17.31 -12.39 -1.37
CA LEU A 406 17.84 -11.68 -2.53
C LEU A 406 18.46 -12.68 -3.50
N LEU A 407 18.25 -12.48 -4.80
CA LEU A 407 18.81 -13.33 -5.84
C LEU A 407 19.72 -12.52 -6.77
N SER A 408 20.91 -13.03 -7.04
CA SER A 408 21.77 -12.62 -8.14
C SER A 408 21.69 -13.65 -9.27
N ALA A 409 21.35 -13.20 -10.46
CA ALA A 409 21.23 -14.04 -11.65
C ALA A 409 21.17 -13.16 -12.90
N THR A 410 21.98 -13.47 -13.89
CA THR A 410 22.06 -12.72 -15.16
C THR A 410 21.47 -13.51 -16.32
N ILE A 411 21.44 -14.84 -16.24
CA ILE A 411 21.02 -15.72 -17.33
C ILE A 411 19.55 -16.11 -17.16
N GLY A 412 18.74 -15.87 -18.19
CA GLY A 412 17.32 -16.28 -18.22
C GLY A 412 16.34 -15.28 -17.59
N PHE A 413 16.81 -14.13 -17.11
CA PHE A 413 15.98 -13.10 -16.47
C PHE A 413 15.69 -11.88 -17.36
N GLY A 414 16.30 -11.77 -18.54
CA GLY A 414 16.06 -10.65 -19.48
C GLY A 414 16.33 -9.29 -18.84
N ALA A 415 15.38 -8.37 -18.93
CA ALA A 415 15.43 -7.04 -18.29
C ALA A 415 15.38 -7.07 -16.75
N HIS A 416 15.35 -8.26 -16.14
CA HIS A 416 15.42 -8.45 -14.70
C HIS A 416 16.69 -9.21 -14.27
N GLY A 417 17.64 -9.44 -15.18
CA GLY A 417 18.91 -10.10 -14.89
C GLY A 417 19.96 -9.10 -14.40
N GLY A 418 20.66 -9.42 -13.32
CA GLY A 418 21.56 -8.47 -12.66
C GLY A 418 22.19 -8.99 -11.38
N ASN A 419 22.78 -8.05 -10.63
CA ASN A 419 23.34 -8.28 -9.31
C ASN A 419 22.69 -7.26 -8.36
N PRO A 420 21.88 -7.68 -7.38
CA PRO A 420 21.14 -6.73 -6.57
C PRO A 420 22.08 -6.00 -5.61
N GLU A 421 21.88 -4.69 -5.47
CA GLU A 421 22.51 -3.86 -4.45
C GLU A 421 21.66 -3.87 -3.20
N TYR A 422 22.31 -4.02 -2.04
CA TYR A 422 21.60 -4.09 -0.78
C TYR A 422 22.36 -3.46 0.39
N PHE A 423 21.57 -2.96 1.34
CA PHE A 423 21.97 -2.55 2.67
C PHE A 423 20.91 -3.02 3.65
N ILE A 424 21.29 -3.83 4.64
CA ILE A 424 20.39 -4.36 5.65
C ILE A 424 21.00 -4.06 7.02
N SER A 425 20.30 -3.26 7.83
CA SER A 425 20.73 -2.97 9.19
C SER A 425 20.87 -4.28 10.00
N ASN A 426 21.89 -4.34 10.85
CA ASN A 426 22.08 -5.41 11.84
C ASN A 426 21.07 -5.32 13.00
N THR A 427 20.35 -4.20 13.12
CA THR A 427 19.41 -3.91 14.20
C THR A 427 18.06 -3.49 13.61
N MET A 428 16.98 -4.07 14.12
CA MET A 428 15.62 -3.73 13.71
C MET A 428 15.10 -2.47 14.40
N LEU A 429 14.03 -1.89 13.86
CA LEU A 429 13.28 -0.79 14.47
C LEU A 429 13.01 -1.08 15.96
N GLY A 430 13.36 -0.14 16.85
CA GLY A 430 13.24 -0.33 18.30
C GLY A 430 14.51 -0.87 18.98
N GLY A 431 15.59 -1.09 18.22
CA GLY A 431 16.94 -1.31 18.76
C GLY A 431 17.31 -2.78 19.02
N VAL A 432 16.47 -3.74 18.62
CA VAL A 432 16.74 -5.18 18.79
C VAL A 432 17.70 -5.65 17.69
N PRO A 433 18.88 -6.21 18.01
CA PRO A 433 19.75 -6.82 17.01
C PRO A 433 19.04 -7.98 16.34
N TYR A 434 19.18 -8.13 15.02
CA TYR A 434 18.53 -9.22 14.30
C TYR A 434 19.16 -10.59 14.56
N HIS A 435 20.46 -10.64 14.87
CA HIS A 435 21.22 -11.91 14.89
C HIS A 435 20.91 -12.77 13.65
N TRP A 436 21.01 -12.15 12.47
CA TRP A 436 20.61 -12.76 11.21
C TRP A 436 21.25 -14.14 11.01
N LYS A 437 20.47 -15.09 10.50
CA LYS A 437 20.91 -16.45 10.20
C LYS A 437 20.66 -16.79 8.73
N TYR A 438 21.57 -17.58 8.16
CA TYR A 438 21.34 -18.29 6.91
C TYR A 438 20.36 -19.43 7.13
N SER A 439 19.80 -19.99 6.05
CA SER A 439 18.82 -21.09 6.12
C SER A 439 19.31 -22.34 6.86
N ASP A 440 20.62 -22.56 6.97
CA ASP A 440 21.22 -23.67 7.73
C ASP A 440 21.35 -23.40 9.24
N GLY A 441 20.95 -22.21 9.69
CA GLY A 441 20.99 -21.76 11.08
C GLY A 441 22.31 -21.12 11.50
N THR A 442 23.30 -21.04 10.61
CA THR A 442 24.55 -20.33 10.89
C THR A 442 24.31 -18.82 10.93
N GLU A 443 24.95 -18.14 11.87
CA GLU A 443 24.84 -16.69 12.02
C GLU A 443 25.60 -15.98 10.89
N VAL A 444 24.99 -14.90 10.38
CA VAL A 444 25.48 -14.13 9.25
C VAL A 444 26.49 -13.08 9.74
N PRO A 445 27.73 -13.08 9.21
CA PRO A 445 28.70 -12.05 9.55
C PRO A 445 28.23 -10.65 9.15
N LEU A 446 28.56 -9.63 9.94
CA LEU A 446 28.05 -8.26 9.73
C LEU A 446 28.44 -7.68 8.36
N ASN A 447 29.63 -7.98 7.86
CA ASN A 447 30.09 -7.57 6.52
C ASN A 447 29.36 -8.24 5.35
N LYS A 448 28.41 -9.13 5.60
CA LYS A 448 27.54 -9.73 4.57
C LYS A 448 26.20 -9.02 4.44
N LEU A 449 25.92 -8.02 5.28
CA LEU A 449 24.63 -7.31 5.31
C LEU A 449 24.55 -6.12 4.35
N PHE A 450 25.61 -5.83 3.60
CA PHE A 450 25.59 -4.78 2.58
C PHE A 450 26.52 -5.11 1.41
N GLY A 451 26.28 -4.47 0.27
CA GLY A 451 27.11 -4.56 -0.94
C GLY A 451 26.31 -4.95 -2.17
N ILE A 452 26.99 -5.57 -3.13
CA ILE A 452 26.40 -6.08 -4.36
C ILE A 452 26.51 -7.61 -4.33
N LEU A 453 25.37 -8.30 -4.41
CA LEU A 453 25.37 -9.76 -4.44
C LEU A 453 25.77 -10.24 -5.84
N THR A 454 26.93 -10.87 -5.95
CA THR A 454 27.49 -11.30 -7.24
C THR A 454 27.51 -12.82 -7.37
N GLY A 455 27.29 -13.28 -8.60
CA GLY A 455 27.39 -14.69 -8.97
C GLY A 455 26.07 -15.26 -9.49
N GLU A 456 26.15 -16.10 -10.51
CA GLU A 456 24.97 -16.66 -11.17
C GLU A 456 24.21 -17.62 -10.24
N GLY A 457 22.92 -17.35 -10.01
CA GLY A 457 22.07 -18.15 -9.15
C GLY A 457 22.41 -18.05 -7.66
N VAL A 458 23.28 -17.12 -7.27
CA VAL A 458 23.66 -16.92 -5.87
C VAL A 458 22.55 -16.17 -5.15
N SER A 459 22.13 -16.66 -3.99
CA SER A 459 21.13 -16.01 -3.15
C SER A 459 21.66 -15.63 -1.78
N LEU A 460 21.20 -14.50 -1.24
CA LEU A 460 21.30 -14.17 0.17
C LEU A 460 19.95 -14.45 0.83
N GLY A 461 19.91 -15.46 1.69
CA GLY A 461 18.73 -15.81 2.48
C GLY A 461 18.97 -15.51 3.96
N LEU A 462 18.09 -14.71 4.56
CA LEU A 462 18.18 -14.29 5.95
C LEU A 462 16.90 -14.65 6.71
N TYR A 463 17.06 -15.08 7.95
CA TYR A 463 15.98 -15.10 8.93
C TYR A 463 16.48 -14.73 10.33
N THR A 464 15.55 -14.31 11.18
CA THR A 464 15.81 -14.09 12.61
C THR A 464 14.86 -14.93 13.48
N ASP A 465 15.35 -15.34 14.65
CA ASP A 465 14.49 -15.88 15.72
C ASP A 465 14.04 -14.78 16.70
N GLU A 466 14.59 -13.58 16.56
CA GLU A 466 14.28 -12.42 17.40
C GLU A 466 12.93 -11.81 17.01
N THR A 467 12.34 -11.08 17.94
CA THR A 467 11.07 -10.38 17.74
C THR A 467 11.17 -8.93 18.16
N GLY A 468 10.32 -8.08 17.58
CA GLY A 468 10.20 -6.69 18.03
C GLY A 468 9.91 -6.58 19.53
N ASN A 469 10.50 -5.56 20.16
CA ASN A 469 10.29 -5.25 21.58
C ASN A 469 9.19 -4.18 21.77
N ALA A 470 9.01 -3.71 23.00
CA ALA A 470 8.05 -2.64 23.29
C ALA A 470 8.37 -1.33 22.53
N ASN A 471 9.64 -1.00 22.31
CA ASN A 471 10.03 0.16 21.52
C ASN A 471 9.69 -0.01 20.04
N THR A 472 9.87 -1.22 19.49
CA THR A 472 9.41 -1.56 18.13
C THR A 472 7.92 -1.29 18.00
N ALA A 473 7.11 -1.79 18.95
CA ALA A 473 5.66 -1.59 18.95
C ALA A 473 5.26 -0.10 19.08
N ASN A 474 5.98 0.67 19.89
CA ASN A 474 5.72 2.10 20.09
C ASN A 474 6.06 2.95 18.86
N LEU A 475 7.13 2.59 18.14
CA LEU A 475 7.58 3.33 16.95
C LEU A 475 6.81 2.93 15.70
N ALA A 476 6.33 1.68 15.61
CA ALA A 476 5.65 1.14 14.45
C ALA A 476 4.46 1.99 14.00
N LYS A 477 4.43 2.32 12.71
CA LYS A 477 3.33 3.05 12.07
C LYS A 477 2.75 2.30 10.87
N VAL A 478 3.60 1.53 10.19
CA VAL A 478 3.22 0.74 9.02
C VAL A 478 3.27 -0.74 9.39
N PHE A 479 2.19 -1.46 9.13
CA PHE A 479 2.09 -2.89 9.42
C PHE A 479 1.83 -3.66 8.12
N ILE A 480 2.76 -4.53 7.74
CA ILE A 480 2.64 -5.45 6.60
C ILE A 480 2.60 -6.85 7.18
N THR A 481 1.41 -7.42 7.31
CA THR A 481 1.24 -8.66 8.08
C THR A 481 0.15 -9.60 7.57
N GLY A 482 0.36 -10.91 7.71
CA GLY A 482 -0.58 -11.94 7.28
C GLY A 482 -0.71 -12.07 5.76
N ASN A 483 0.12 -11.38 4.97
CA ASN A 483 0.04 -11.45 3.51
C ASN A 483 0.67 -12.75 2.99
N THR A 484 0.17 -13.26 1.87
CA THR A 484 0.56 -14.55 1.30
C THR A 484 0.98 -14.43 -0.16
N SER A 485 1.97 -15.23 -0.57
CA SER A 485 2.43 -15.31 -1.95
C SER A 485 2.64 -16.76 -2.36
N ALA A 486 2.03 -17.19 -3.48
CA ALA A 486 2.27 -18.49 -4.11
C ALA A 486 3.69 -18.64 -4.70
N THR A 487 4.51 -17.58 -4.67
CA THR A 487 5.93 -17.65 -5.07
C THR A 487 6.82 -17.07 -3.97
N ARG A 488 7.41 -15.90 -4.20
CA ARG A 488 8.31 -15.19 -3.28
C ARG A 488 7.68 -13.90 -2.79
N GLY A 489 8.16 -13.37 -1.67
CA GLY A 489 7.73 -12.07 -1.17
C GLY A 489 6.30 -12.10 -0.65
N GLY A 490 6.07 -12.73 0.51
CA GLY A 490 4.74 -12.76 1.13
C GLY A 490 4.27 -11.35 1.48
N GLY A 491 5.09 -10.62 2.24
CA GLY A 491 4.91 -9.21 2.52
C GLY A 491 5.22 -8.35 1.30
N ILE A 492 6.46 -8.40 0.84
CA ILE A 492 6.97 -7.56 -0.26
C ILE A 492 7.73 -8.41 -1.29
N GLY A 493 7.34 -8.31 -2.56
CA GLY A 493 8.13 -8.78 -3.70
C GLY A 493 8.67 -7.57 -4.48
N SER A 494 9.91 -7.64 -4.95
CA SER A 494 10.51 -6.51 -5.65
C SER A 494 11.39 -6.92 -6.81
N ASN A 495 11.10 -6.34 -7.97
CA ASN A 495 12.08 -6.11 -9.02
C ASN A 495 12.66 -4.69 -8.98
N GLY A 496 11.99 -3.75 -8.30
CA GLY A 496 12.38 -2.35 -8.23
C GLY A 496 13.14 -1.95 -6.97
N ASN A 497 13.02 -0.67 -6.60
CA ASN A 497 13.75 -0.06 -5.52
C ASN A 497 12.88 -0.02 -4.25
N VAL A 498 13.42 -0.54 -3.15
CA VAL A 498 12.74 -0.55 -1.84
C VAL A 498 13.64 0.09 -0.80
N THR A 499 13.13 1.13 -0.15
CA THR A 499 13.81 1.81 0.96
C THR A 499 12.90 1.83 2.18
N ILE A 500 13.43 1.34 3.31
CA ILE A 500 12.76 1.30 4.60
C ILE A 500 13.59 2.12 5.59
N GLY A 501 13.03 3.26 5.98
CA GLY A 501 13.68 4.24 6.85
C GLY A 501 14.56 5.24 6.14
N THR A 502 15.41 5.89 6.91
CA THR A 502 16.35 6.92 6.46
C THR A 502 17.77 6.48 6.75
N GLU A 503 18.69 6.87 5.87
CA GLU A 503 20.12 6.58 6.03
C GLU A 503 20.63 7.02 7.41
N ASP A 504 21.33 6.11 8.07
CA ASP A 504 21.84 6.30 9.42
C ASP A 504 23.14 7.12 9.41
N GLU A 505 23.37 7.92 10.45
CA GLU A 505 24.73 8.41 10.73
C GLU A 505 25.57 7.22 11.21
N THR A 506 26.68 6.94 10.54
CA THR A 506 27.49 5.75 10.82
C THR A 506 28.90 6.07 11.32
N THR A 507 29.45 5.13 12.09
CA THR A 507 30.87 5.05 12.46
C THR A 507 31.49 3.74 11.97
N GLU A 508 32.81 3.67 11.98
CA GLU A 508 33.58 2.45 11.75
C GLU A 508 34.50 2.16 12.94
N ILE A 509 34.88 0.89 13.13
CA ILE A 509 35.76 0.46 14.23
C ILE A 509 36.85 -0.46 13.68
N ALA A 510 38.09 0.01 13.76
CA ALA A 510 39.27 -0.77 13.40
C ALA A 510 39.64 -1.76 14.52
N VAL A 511 40.02 -2.97 14.12
CA VAL A 511 40.53 -4.04 14.98
C VAL A 511 41.83 -4.56 14.39
N SER A 512 42.87 -4.62 15.22
CA SER A 512 44.15 -5.25 14.89
C SER A 512 44.40 -6.44 15.80
N LYS A 513 45.07 -7.46 15.27
CA LYS A 513 45.35 -8.70 15.98
C LYS A 513 46.83 -9.05 15.92
N ASN A 514 47.40 -9.27 17.09
CA ASN A 514 48.79 -9.69 17.29
C ASN A 514 48.86 -11.01 18.05
N TRP A 515 49.88 -11.81 17.72
CA TRP A 515 50.15 -13.11 18.33
C TRP A 515 51.49 -13.08 19.08
N ASP A 516 51.44 -13.28 20.39
CA ASP A 516 52.62 -13.43 21.25
C ASP A 516 52.82 -14.92 21.56
N ASP A 517 53.28 -15.67 20.54
CA ASP A 517 53.35 -17.13 20.53
C ASP A 517 54.64 -17.72 19.92
N GLU A 518 55.74 -16.96 19.98
CA GLU A 518 57.06 -17.34 19.45
C GLU A 518 57.03 -17.70 17.95
N ASP A 519 56.35 -16.90 17.13
CA ASP A 519 56.17 -17.14 15.69
C ASP A 519 55.49 -18.50 15.40
N ASN A 520 54.37 -18.74 16.09
CA ASN A 520 53.60 -19.99 15.99
C ASN A 520 54.45 -21.26 16.22
N LYS A 521 55.43 -21.22 17.13
CA LYS A 521 56.34 -22.35 17.41
C LYS A 521 55.63 -23.66 17.75
N LEU A 522 54.44 -23.59 18.36
CA LEU A 522 53.63 -24.77 18.72
C LEU A 522 52.68 -25.22 17.61
N GLY A 523 52.56 -24.47 16.50
CA GLY A 523 51.64 -24.78 15.41
C GLY A 523 50.16 -24.71 15.81
N LEU A 524 49.81 -23.98 16.87
CA LEU A 524 48.45 -23.90 17.43
C LEU A 524 47.65 -22.69 16.92
N ARG A 525 48.32 -21.74 16.23
CA ARG A 525 47.65 -20.56 15.68
C ARG A 525 46.61 -20.98 14.64
N PRO A 526 45.34 -20.58 14.78
CA PRO A 526 44.31 -20.93 13.80
C PRO A 526 44.49 -20.14 12.50
N GLU A 527 43.81 -20.59 11.44
CA GLU A 527 43.77 -19.87 10.15
C GLU A 527 42.85 -18.63 10.18
N SER A 528 41.91 -18.59 11.12
CA SER A 528 40.99 -17.48 11.33
C SER A 528 40.54 -17.37 12.78
N ILE A 529 40.10 -16.19 13.18
CA ILE A 529 39.44 -15.94 14.47
C ILE A 529 38.13 -15.18 14.24
N GLU A 530 37.23 -15.21 15.21
CA GLU A 530 35.95 -14.50 15.15
C GLU A 530 35.89 -13.44 16.25
N ILE A 531 35.56 -12.21 15.85
CA ILE A 531 35.43 -11.06 16.75
C ILE A 531 33.97 -10.67 16.83
N GLU A 532 33.45 -10.63 18.06
CA GLU A 532 32.12 -10.19 18.39
C GLU A 532 32.08 -8.67 18.60
N LEU A 533 31.03 -8.03 18.08
CA LEU A 533 30.71 -6.64 18.32
C LEU A 533 29.59 -6.54 19.36
N TRP A 534 29.79 -5.67 20.35
CA TRP A 534 28.86 -5.41 21.44
C TRP A 534 28.56 -3.92 21.52
N ARG A 535 27.32 -3.55 21.88
CA ARG A 535 26.85 -2.15 21.88
C ARG A 535 25.99 -1.85 23.09
N LYS A 536 26.10 -0.64 23.63
CA LYS A 536 25.14 -0.05 24.58
C LYS A 536 24.92 1.43 24.27
N ILE A 537 23.94 2.04 24.94
CA ILE A 537 23.80 3.50 24.95
C ILE A 537 24.92 4.10 25.82
N SER A 538 25.60 5.11 25.29
CA SER A 538 26.69 5.80 25.98
C SER A 538 26.20 6.40 27.31
N GLY A 539 26.93 6.13 28.39
CA GLY A 539 26.54 6.55 29.74
C GLY A 539 25.41 5.75 30.38
N SER A 540 24.80 4.76 29.69
CA SER A 540 23.86 3.84 30.32
C SER A 540 24.57 2.88 31.29
N SER A 541 23.86 2.52 32.37
CA SER A 541 24.25 1.45 33.30
C SER A 541 23.90 0.05 32.78
N ASP A 542 23.23 -0.06 31.64
CA ASP A 542 22.86 -1.34 31.04
C ASP A 542 24.09 -2.07 30.52
N ASP A 543 24.03 -3.41 30.57
CA ASP A 543 25.06 -4.25 29.96
C ASP A 543 25.06 -4.10 28.43
N PRO A 544 26.25 -4.16 27.78
CA PRO A 544 26.33 -4.23 26.33
C PRO A 544 25.54 -5.42 25.78
N VAL A 545 24.83 -5.18 24.68
CA VAL A 545 24.10 -6.17 23.92
C VAL A 545 24.96 -6.65 22.75
N TYR A 546 24.95 -7.95 22.49
CA TYR A 546 25.60 -8.56 21.34
C TYR A 546 24.95 -8.07 20.05
N ILE A 547 25.75 -7.68 19.04
CA ILE A 547 25.24 -7.19 17.74
C ILE A 547 25.46 -8.20 16.62
N GLY A 548 26.57 -8.94 16.69
CA GLY A 548 26.99 -9.89 15.66
C GLY A 548 28.50 -10.07 15.69
N PHE A 549 29.04 -10.70 14.65
CA PHE A 549 30.48 -10.98 14.57
C PHE A 549 31.01 -10.81 13.15
N GLU A 550 32.34 -10.80 13.05
CA GLU A 550 33.08 -10.94 11.80
C GLU A 550 34.30 -11.85 11.97
N THR A 551 34.76 -12.43 10.86
CA THR A 551 35.93 -13.32 10.83
C THR A 551 37.16 -12.56 10.36
N ILE A 552 38.26 -12.64 11.11
CA ILE A 552 39.57 -12.12 10.73
C ILE A 552 40.44 -13.28 10.21
N LYS A 553 41.16 -13.02 9.11
CA LYS A 553 42.19 -13.87 8.52
C LYS A 553 43.47 -13.06 8.30
N PRO A 554 44.65 -13.68 8.28
CA PRO A 554 45.86 -12.98 7.90
C PRO A 554 45.77 -12.53 6.44
N ASP A 555 46.27 -11.33 6.15
CA ASP A 555 46.55 -10.89 4.79
C ASP A 555 47.79 -11.62 4.20
N VAL A 556 48.18 -11.23 2.99
CA VAL A 556 49.34 -11.81 2.28
C VAL A 556 50.67 -11.59 3.01
N ASP A 557 50.75 -10.57 3.86
CA ASP A 557 51.93 -10.21 4.65
C ASP A 557 51.86 -10.82 6.06
N GLY A 558 50.80 -11.56 6.38
CA GLY A 558 50.57 -12.18 7.68
C GLY A 558 49.97 -11.26 8.73
N ASN A 559 49.57 -10.04 8.36
CA ASN A 559 48.92 -9.11 9.28
C ASN A 559 47.44 -9.46 9.47
N TRP A 560 46.95 -9.31 10.70
CA TRP A 560 45.58 -9.59 11.03
C TRP A 560 44.86 -8.28 11.36
N SER A 561 43.92 -7.88 10.53
CA SER A 561 43.13 -6.67 10.73
C SER A 561 41.71 -6.83 10.18
N LEU A 562 40.82 -6.02 10.73
CA LEU A 562 39.42 -5.91 10.34
C LEU A 562 38.93 -4.49 10.64
N THR A 563 37.96 -4.01 9.86
CA THR A 563 37.18 -2.82 10.21
C THR A 563 35.70 -3.18 10.18
N PHE A 564 35.01 -3.04 11.30
CA PHE A 564 33.55 -3.06 11.30
C PHE A 564 33.04 -1.77 10.67
N LEU A 565 32.28 -1.89 9.58
CA LEU A 565 31.75 -0.76 8.81
C LEU A 565 30.26 -0.56 9.08
N ASN A 566 29.76 0.62 8.71
CA ASN A 566 28.32 0.94 8.68
C ASN A 566 27.60 0.72 10.02
N LEU A 567 28.28 1.02 11.12
CA LEU A 567 27.70 0.89 12.46
C LEU A 567 26.92 2.16 12.79
N PRO A 568 25.63 2.08 13.18
CA PRO A 568 24.89 3.27 13.59
C PRO A 568 25.61 3.99 14.73
N ALA A 569 25.74 5.31 14.63
CA ALA A 569 26.37 6.14 15.65
C ALA A 569 25.40 6.45 16.81
N ASN A 570 24.09 6.45 16.54
CA ASN A 570 23.05 6.74 17.52
C ASN A 570 21.78 5.88 17.30
N ASN A 571 20.87 5.89 18.27
CA ASN A 571 19.64 5.09 18.26
C ASN A 571 18.50 5.63 17.38
N GLY A 572 18.77 6.60 16.49
CA GLY A 572 17.76 7.31 15.71
C GLY A 572 17.00 8.40 16.48
N SER A 573 17.17 8.48 17.81
CA SER A 573 16.67 9.55 18.70
C SER A 573 17.80 10.41 19.27
N LEU A 574 18.99 10.37 18.64
CA LEU A 574 20.22 11.10 18.98
C LEU A 574 21.01 10.60 20.22
N ASP A 575 20.58 9.54 20.91
CA ASP A 575 21.44 8.95 21.95
C ASP A 575 22.58 8.16 21.30
N LEU A 576 23.81 8.51 21.66
CA LEU A 576 25.02 7.92 21.07
C LEU A 576 25.24 6.49 21.53
N TYR A 577 25.73 5.66 20.63
CA TYR A 577 26.17 4.30 20.93
C TYR A 577 27.63 4.25 21.38
N GLU A 578 27.90 3.37 22.34
CA GLU A 578 29.24 2.97 22.75
C GLU A 578 29.44 1.50 22.34
N TYR A 579 30.55 1.24 21.63
CA TYR A 579 30.89 -0.09 21.12
C TYR A 579 32.08 -0.70 21.84
N SER A 580 32.05 -2.02 21.96
CA SER A 580 33.14 -2.85 22.50
C SER A 580 33.25 -4.14 21.71
N ILE A 581 34.37 -4.85 21.85
CA ILE A 581 34.59 -6.12 21.17
C ILE A 581 34.89 -7.27 22.15
N ARG A 582 34.66 -8.50 21.70
CA ARG A 582 35.15 -9.73 22.35
C ARG A 582 35.72 -10.68 21.32
N GLU A 583 36.78 -11.42 21.67
CA GLU A 583 37.28 -12.51 20.83
C GLU A 583 36.55 -13.81 21.24
N ARG A 584 35.96 -14.53 20.28
CA ARG A 584 35.43 -15.88 20.53
C ARG A 584 36.57 -16.82 20.90
N VAL A 585 36.29 -17.79 21.77
CA VAL A 585 37.31 -18.66 22.37
C VAL A 585 38.25 -19.26 21.30
N VAL A 586 39.53 -18.91 21.38
CA VAL A 586 40.60 -19.54 20.60
C VAL A 586 41.28 -20.59 21.47
N SER A 587 41.19 -21.86 21.06
CA SER A 587 41.74 -22.98 21.84
C SER A 587 43.22 -22.78 22.16
N GLY A 588 43.54 -22.81 23.46
CA GLY A 588 44.90 -22.63 23.97
C GLY A 588 45.28 -21.17 24.22
N TYR A 589 44.57 -20.18 23.73
CA TYR A 589 44.96 -18.78 23.88
C TYR A 589 44.08 -18.03 24.88
N SER A 590 44.61 -16.93 25.41
CA SER A 590 43.87 -15.97 26.23
C SER A 590 44.10 -14.55 25.68
N PRO A 591 43.04 -13.85 25.27
CA PRO A 591 43.18 -12.52 24.67
C PRO A 591 43.38 -11.45 25.74
N VAL A 592 44.25 -10.49 25.43
CA VAL A 592 44.28 -9.17 26.05
C VAL A 592 43.77 -8.17 25.02
N ILE A 593 42.70 -7.45 25.34
CA ILE A 593 42.10 -6.43 24.48
C ILE A 593 42.40 -5.05 25.05
N SER A 594 42.92 -4.15 24.22
CA SER A 594 43.18 -2.75 24.54
C SER A 594 42.65 -1.81 23.46
N GLY A 595 42.56 -0.51 23.77
CA GLY A 595 41.98 0.50 22.88
C GLY A 595 40.49 0.73 23.13
N ASP A 596 39.87 1.50 22.24
CA ASP A 596 38.46 1.87 22.30
C ASP A 596 37.87 2.06 20.88
N ALA A 597 36.56 2.27 20.79
CA ALA A 597 35.89 2.43 19.49
C ALA A 597 36.38 3.66 18.70
N ALA A 598 36.92 4.69 19.36
CA ALA A 598 37.36 5.93 18.71
C ALA A 598 38.77 5.81 18.12
N THR A 599 39.64 5.04 18.77
CA THR A 599 41.05 4.84 18.38
C THR A 599 41.34 3.49 17.75
N GLY A 600 40.37 2.57 17.82
CA GLY A 600 40.49 1.17 17.39
C GLY A 600 40.87 0.25 18.53
N PHE A 601 40.61 -1.05 18.34
CA PHE A 601 40.96 -2.10 19.29
C PHE A 601 42.19 -2.90 18.83
N GLU A 602 43.01 -3.30 19.78
CA GLU A 602 44.11 -4.25 19.59
C GLU A 602 43.86 -5.49 20.43
N ILE A 603 44.00 -6.67 19.82
CA ILE A 603 43.89 -7.96 20.48
C ILE A 603 45.27 -8.63 20.47
N VAL A 604 45.77 -9.00 21.65
CA VAL A 604 47.02 -9.78 21.79
C VAL A 604 46.72 -11.13 22.40
N ASN A 605 46.92 -12.21 21.63
CA ASN A 605 46.85 -13.57 22.17
C ASN A 605 48.22 -14.03 22.64
N ARG A 606 48.32 -14.33 23.94
CA ARG A 606 49.54 -14.85 24.56
C ARG A 606 49.54 -16.37 24.56
N LYS A 607 50.76 -16.94 24.52
CA LYS A 607 51.05 -18.37 24.54
C LYS A 607 50.13 -19.20 25.46
N PRO A 608 49.66 -20.38 25.00
CA PRO A 608 49.04 -21.38 25.86
C PRO A 608 49.96 -21.81 27.00
N VAL A 609 49.51 -21.67 28.25
CA VAL A 609 50.14 -22.37 29.37
C VAL A 609 49.67 -23.83 29.27
N LEU A 610 50.49 -24.71 28.68
CA LEU A 610 50.23 -26.15 28.75
C LEU A 610 50.23 -26.57 30.23
N PRO A 611 49.27 -27.37 30.70
CA PRO A 611 49.39 -27.98 32.02
C PRO A 611 50.68 -28.79 32.04
N ASP A 612 51.49 -28.60 33.07
CA ASP A 612 52.73 -29.33 33.28
C ASP A 612 52.39 -30.83 33.37
N THR A 613 52.56 -31.56 32.26
CA THR A 613 52.22 -32.99 32.20
C THR A 613 53.26 -33.85 32.92
N GLY A 614 54.33 -33.25 33.46
CA GLY A 614 55.34 -33.96 34.24
C GLY A 614 56.13 -35.03 33.46
N PHE A 615 55.94 -35.13 32.14
CA PHE A 615 56.69 -36.07 31.31
C PHE A 615 57.80 -35.34 30.57
N PRO A 616 59.07 -35.75 30.74
CA PRO A 616 60.18 -35.17 29.99
C PRO A 616 60.04 -35.52 28.50
N VAL A 617 60.06 -34.49 27.66
CA VAL A 617 60.17 -34.62 26.20
C VAL A 617 61.58 -35.13 25.90
N LEU A 618 61.68 -36.39 25.45
CA LEU A 618 62.92 -36.94 24.89
C LEU A 618 62.99 -36.55 23.41
N TYR A 619 63.92 -35.66 23.05
CA TYR A 619 64.28 -35.35 21.66
C TYR A 619 65.17 -36.46 21.08
N PRO A 620 64.90 -36.97 19.86
CA PRO A 620 65.91 -37.55 18.97
C PRO A 620 66.77 -36.48 18.29
#